data_AF-A0A7X4H0K8-F1
#
_entry.id   AF-A0A7X4H0K8-F1
#
_cell.length_a   1.000
_cell.length_b   1.000
_cell.length_c   1.000
_cell.angle_alpha   90.00
_cell.angle_beta   90.00
_cell.angle_gamma   90.00
#
_symmetry.space_group_name_H-M   'P 1'
#
loop_
_entity.id
_entity.type
_entity.pdbx_description
1 polymer ?
#
loop_
_entity_poly.entity_id
_entity_poly.type
_entity_poly.pdbx_seq_one_letter_code
_entity_poly.pdbx_strand_id
1 'polypeptide(L)'
;MSAAFDEFMRQQRMTGSEKADGYSPNVFVGLSEEEKPIVLSLLLRELPWSAEWIWVVAPDNAEIILREWIDARRGDPYRHVYMALQSLVRHTGDLRYQQQMIEDYPSYHDDLKHQVVDAIHYTPVNVETINLFKHVVLEDADADARFSAAYSLLDSLQVRQNAEYERLLGHLRSEDLQLRAAALAQLDQQFRS
;
A
#
# COMPACT_ATOMS: atom_id res chain seq x y z
N MET A 1 -0.63 -1.46 35.19
CA MET A 1 -0.06 -1.10 33.88
C MET A 1 1.26 -1.81 33.74
N SER A 2 1.44 -2.50 32.63
CA SER A 2 2.65 -3.23 32.25
C SER A 2 3.68 -2.30 31.63
N ALA A 3 4.95 -2.74 31.59
CA ALA A 3 6.00 -2.02 30.87
C ALA A 3 5.69 -1.90 29.38
N ALA A 4 5.01 -2.89 28.79
CA ALA A 4 4.56 -2.86 27.39
C ALA A 4 3.54 -1.74 27.17
N PHE A 5 2.58 -1.59 28.08
CA PHE A 5 1.60 -0.51 28.02
C PHE A 5 2.24 0.88 28.17
N ASP A 6 3.17 1.04 29.11
CA ASP A 6 3.87 2.32 29.31
C ASP A 6 4.68 2.71 28.07
N GLU A 7 5.35 1.74 27.44
CA GLU A 7 6.11 1.96 26.21
C GLU A 7 5.20 2.25 25.01
N PHE A 8 4.06 1.54 24.88
CA PHE A 8 3.05 1.87 23.88
C PHE A 8 2.56 3.31 24.06
N MET A 9 2.20 3.72 25.28
CA MET A 9 1.74 5.07 25.56
C MET A 9 2.81 6.13 25.28
N ARG A 10 4.09 5.82 25.52
CA ARG A 10 5.22 6.68 25.15
C ARG A 10 5.28 6.88 23.63
N GLN A 11 5.25 5.81 22.85
CA GLN A 11 5.29 5.87 21.38
C GLN A 11 4.02 6.51 20.79
N GLN A 12 2.86 6.27 21.41
CA GLN A 12 1.58 6.86 20.99
C GLN A 12 1.63 8.40 21.05
N ARG A 13 2.35 8.96 22.03
CA ARG A 13 2.50 10.41 22.23
C ARG A 13 3.64 11.04 21.43
N MET A 14 4.43 10.26 20.68
CA MET A 14 5.47 10.80 19.81
C MET A 14 4.87 11.68 18.71
N THR A 15 5.67 12.63 18.22
CA THR A 15 5.25 13.56 17.15
C THR A 15 6.39 13.75 16.14
N GLY A 16 6.07 14.25 14.96
CA GLY A 16 7.05 14.50 13.91
C GLY A 16 7.71 13.21 13.41
N SER A 17 9.02 13.27 13.16
CA SER A 17 9.79 12.14 12.62
C SER A 17 9.76 10.90 13.52
N GLU A 18 9.63 11.07 14.84
CA GLU A 18 9.59 9.93 15.77
C GLU A 18 8.31 9.09 15.63
N LYS A 19 7.20 9.68 15.21
CA LYS A 19 5.93 8.97 14.97
C LYS A 19 5.88 8.32 13.59
N ALA A 20 6.68 8.82 12.63
CA ALA A 20 6.67 8.36 11.25
C ALA A 20 7.10 6.89 11.11
N ASP A 21 7.97 6.42 12.02
CA ASP A 21 8.45 5.02 12.06
C ASP A 21 7.37 4.04 12.58
N GLY A 22 6.24 4.55 13.08
CA GLY A 22 5.17 3.74 13.63
C GLY A 22 5.51 3.16 15.01
N TYR A 23 4.80 2.07 15.37
CA TYR A 23 5.05 1.38 16.63
C TYR A 23 6.12 0.30 16.46
N SER A 24 6.95 0.09 17.48
CA SER A 24 7.80 -1.11 17.49
C SER A 24 6.96 -2.35 17.85
N PRO A 25 7.14 -3.51 17.20
CA PRO A 25 6.34 -4.71 17.49
C PRO A 25 6.38 -5.14 18.96
N ASN A 26 7.48 -4.84 19.64
CA ASN A 26 7.71 -5.20 21.05
C ASN A 26 6.75 -4.50 22.02
N VAL A 27 6.13 -3.36 21.65
CA VAL A 27 5.20 -2.65 22.56
C VAL A 27 3.89 -3.40 22.76
N PHE A 28 3.59 -4.36 21.89
CA PHE A 28 2.40 -5.20 21.99
C PHE A 28 2.68 -6.52 22.72
N VAL A 29 3.95 -6.89 22.87
CA VAL A 29 4.37 -8.11 23.57
C VAL A 29 4.29 -7.88 25.08
N GLY A 30 3.42 -8.62 25.75
CA GLY A 30 3.26 -8.54 27.21
C GLY A 30 2.16 -7.57 27.67
N LEU A 31 1.35 -7.03 26.75
CA LEU A 31 0.09 -6.37 27.12
C LEU A 31 -0.84 -7.36 27.81
N SER A 32 -1.45 -6.95 28.92
CA SER A 32 -2.46 -7.75 29.60
C SER A 32 -3.80 -7.74 28.86
N GLU A 33 -4.68 -8.70 29.17
CA GLU A 33 -6.03 -8.75 28.57
C GLU A 33 -6.87 -7.51 28.91
N GLU A 34 -6.62 -6.86 30.04
CA GLU A 34 -7.27 -5.60 30.41
C GLU A 34 -6.71 -4.39 29.64
N GLU A 35 -5.45 -4.47 29.19
CA GLU A 35 -4.76 -3.40 28.47
C GLU A 35 -5.06 -3.42 26.97
N LYS A 36 -5.19 -4.62 26.37
CA LYS A 36 -5.47 -4.79 24.94
C LYS A 36 -6.68 -3.98 24.45
N PRO A 37 -7.85 -3.95 25.13
CA PRO A 37 -8.98 -3.12 24.70
C PRO A 37 -8.67 -1.62 24.71
N ILE A 38 -7.86 -1.15 25.66
CA ILE A 38 -7.45 0.26 25.75
C ILE A 38 -6.56 0.60 24.56
N VAL A 39 -5.53 -0.21 24.32
CA VAL A 39 -4.60 -0.06 23.19
C VAL A 39 -5.36 -0.13 21.86
N LEU A 40 -6.25 -1.11 21.69
CA LEU A 40 -7.10 -1.21 20.51
C LEU A 40 -7.91 0.06 20.28
N SER A 41 -8.57 0.60 21.32
CA SER A 41 -9.36 1.83 21.19
C SER A 41 -8.53 3.04 20.71
N LEU A 42 -7.24 3.08 21.06
CA LEU A 42 -6.32 4.12 20.61
C LEU A 42 -5.90 3.88 19.17
N LEU A 43 -5.54 2.64 18.81
CA LEU A 43 -5.22 2.26 17.44
C LEU A 43 -6.38 2.56 16.48
N LEU A 44 -7.64 2.29 16.87
CA LEU A 44 -8.81 2.58 16.03
C LEU A 44 -8.95 4.07 15.67
N ARG A 45 -8.48 4.99 16.53
CA ARG A 45 -8.48 6.44 16.26
C ARG A 45 -7.36 6.87 15.31
N GLU A 46 -6.33 6.05 15.17
CA GLU A 46 -5.18 6.27 14.31
C GLU A 46 -5.31 5.55 12.96
N LEU A 47 -6.47 4.97 12.66
CA LEU A 47 -6.71 4.39 11.34
C LEU A 47 -6.69 5.47 10.24
N PRO A 48 -6.09 5.19 9.06
CA PRO A 48 -5.60 3.87 8.66
C PRO A 48 -4.14 3.55 9.02
N TRP A 49 -3.36 4.49 9.57
CA TRP A 49 -1.93 4.30 9.89
C TRP A 49 -1.66 3.15 10.88
N SER A 50 -2.66 2.78 11.67
CA SER A 50 -2.58 1.70 12.66
C SER A 50 -3.01 0.32 12.15
N ALA A 51 -3.39 0.16 10.87
CA ALA A 51 -4.04 -1.05 10.37
C ALA A 51 -3.26 -2.34 10.68
N GLU A 52 -1.94 -2.35 10.46
CA GLU A 52 -1.07 -3.49 10.76
C GLU A 52 -1.07 -3.88 12.25
N TRP A 53 -1.20 -2.90 13.15
CA TRP A 53 -1.14 -3.14 14.60
C TRP A 53 -2.44 -3.71 15.16
N ILE A 54 -3.55 -3.54 14.45
CA ILE A 54 -4.83 -4.16 14.84
C ILE A 54 -4.73 -5.69 14.75
N TRP A 55 -4.02 -6.23 13.76
CA TRP A 55 -3.75 -7.67 13.65
C TRP A 55 -2.95 -8.22 14.82
N VAL A 56 -2.13 -7.39 15.47
CA VAL A 56 -1.33 -7.80 16.63
C VAL A 56 -2.18 -7.80 17.91
N VAL A 57 -2.99 -6.76 18.12
CA VAL A 57 -3.73 -6.55 19.37
C VAL A 57 -5.07 -7.30 19.39
N ALA A 58 -5.70 -7.48 18.22
CA ALA A 58 -7.01 -8.09 18.07
C ALA A 58 -7.09 -9.01 16.83
N PRO A 59 -6.23 -10.04 16.72
CA PRO A 59 -6.11 -10.88 15.52
C PRO A 59 -7.45 -11.49 15.07
N ASP A 60 -8.26 -11.96 16.02
CA ASP A 60 -9.54 -12.63 15.71
C ASP A 60 -10.61 -11.69 15.13
N ASN A 61 -10.47 -10.37 15.35
CA ASN A 61 -11.44 -9.36 14.92
C ASN A 61 -10.87 -8.35 13.91
N ALA A 62 -9.57 -8.40 13.63
CA ALA A 62 -8.89 -7.39 12.82
C ALA A 62 -9.49 -7.26 11.43
N GLU A 63 -9.80 -8.39 10.77
CA GLU A 63 -10.44 -8.38 9.46
C GLU A 63 -11.78 -7.63 9.49
N ILE A 64 -12.65 -7.96 10.46
CA ILE A 64 -13.98 -7.38 10.60
C ILE A 64 -13.86 -5.86 10.82
N ILE A 65 -13.00 -5.45 11.76
CA ILE A 65 -12.74 -4.05 12.09
C ILE A 65 -12.29 -3.25 10.86
N LEU A 66 -11.32 -3.77 10.11
CA LEU A 66 -10.78 -3.08 8.94
C LEU A 66 -11.83 -2.99 7.82
N ARG A 67 -12.61 -4.04 7.60
CA ARG A 67 -13.70 -4.02 6.61
C ARG A 67 -14.76 -2.99 6.95
N GLU A 68 -15.23 -2.94 8.20
CA GLU A 68 -16.20 -1.94 8.64
C GLU A 68 -15.65 -0.51 8.47
N TRP A 69 -14.35 -0.32 8.75
CA TRP A 69 -13.70 0.98 8.57
C TRP A 69 -13.61 1.40 7.10
N ILE A 70 -13.30 0.44 6.20
CA ILE A 70 -13.23 0.63 4.75
C ILE A 70 -14.62 0.96 4.20
N ASP A 71 -15.64 0.16 4.52
CA ASP A 71 -17.00 0.33 4.00
C ASP A 71 -17.57 1.73 4.33
N ALA A 72 -17.23 2.27 5.50
CA ALA A 72 -17.65 3.61 5.92
C ALA A 72 -16.92 4.76 5.20
N ARG A 73 -15.84 4.50 4.47
CA ARG A 73 -14.93 5.51 3.88
C ARG A 73 -14.62 5.30 2.41
N ARG A 74 -15.07 4.20 1.82
CA ARG A 74 -14.81 3.87 0.42
C ARG A 74 -15.29 5.00 -0.49
N GLY A 75 -14.45 5.34 -1.46
CA GLY A 75 -14.70 6.45 -2.40
C GLY A 75 -14.33 7.83 -1.86
N ASP A 76 -13.84 7.96 -0.62
CA ASP A 76 -13.22 9.21 -0.15
C ASP A 76 -11.79 9.32 -0.73
N PRO A 77 -11.52 10.30 -1.61
CA PRO A 77 -10.25 10.43 -2.34
C PRO A 77 -9.04 10.69 -1.45
N TYR A 78 -9.22 11.05 -0.18
CA TYR A 78 -8.14 11.46 0.74
C TYR A 78 -7.92 10.52 1.93
N ARG A 79 -8.73 9.45 2.09
CA ARG A 79 -8.74 8.67 3.34
C ARG A 79 -7.70 7.58 3.45
N HIS A 80 -6.78 7.46 2.49
CA HIS A 80 -5.75 6.41 2.46
C HIS A 80 -6.35 4.99 2.66
N VAL A 81 -7.53 4.74 2.08
CA VAL A 81 -8.25 3.46 2.25
C VAL A 81 -7.40 2.27 1.77
N TYR A 82 -6.55 2.50 0.77
CA TYR A 82 -5.58 1.53 0.26
C TYR A 82 -4.68 0.94 1.35
N MET A 83 -4.36 1.66 2.43
CA MET A 83 -3.52 1.14 3.53
C MET A 83 -4.23 0.00 4.28
N ALA A 84 -5.54 0.17 4.56
CA ALA A 84 -6.33 -0.87 5.21
C ALA A 84 -6.56 -2.07 4.27
N LEU A 85 -6.79 -1.81 2.97
CA LEU A 85 -6.90 -2.87 1.96
C LEU A 85 -5.60 -3.67 1.80
N GLN A 86 -4.46 -2.99 1.72
CA GLN A 86 -3.14 -3.63 1.68
C GLN A 86 -2.91 -4.51 2.90
N SER A 87 -3.27 -4.01 4.09
CA SER A 87 -3.19 -4.79 5.33
C SER A 87 -4.05 -6.05 5.27
N LEU A 88 -5.28 -5.95 4.77
CA LEU A 88 -6.14 -7.12 4.57
C LEU A 88 -5.52 -8.13 3.61
N VAL A 89 -4.96 -7.70 2.46
CA VAL A 89 -4.29 -8.63 1.54
C VAL A 89 -3.13 -9.34 2.22
N ARG A 90 -2.29 -8.61 2.98
CA ARG A 90 -1.11 -9.17 3.65
C ARG A 90 -1.46 -10.26 4.66
N HIS A 91 -2.51 -10.06 5.46
CA HIS A 91 -2.85 -10.96 6.56
C HIS A 91 -3.86 -12.06 6.17
N THR A 92 -4.68 -11.84 5.15
CA THR A 92 -5.69 -12.83 4.69
C THR A 92 -5.30 -13.56 3.41
N GLY A 93 -4.41 -12.98 2.59
CA GLY A 93 -4.12 -13.45 1.24
C GLY A 93 -5.26 -13.24 0.24
N ASP A 94 -6.36 -12.59 0.63
CA ASP A 94 -7.52 -12.40 -0.23
C ASP A 94 -7.29 -11.26 -1.23
N LEU A 95 -7.07 -11.65 -2.49
CA LEU A 95 -6.81 -10.71 -3.58
C LEU A 95 -8.03 -9.87 -3.98
N ARG A 96 -9.23 -10.14 -3.44
CA ARG A 96 -10.38 -9.24 -3.65
C ARG A 96 -10.12 -7.84 -3.10
N TYR A 97 -9.33 -7.70 -2.04
CA TYR A 97 -8.95 -6.39 -1.50
C TYR A 97 -7.92 -5.66 -2.39
N GLN A 98 -7.04 -6.41 -3.05
CA GLN A 98 -6.15 -5.84 -4.08
C GLN A 98 -6.95 -5.36 -5.29
N GLN A 99 -7.91 -6.18 -5.75
CA GLN A 99 -8.82 -5.80 -6.82
C GLN A 99 -9.61 -4.53 -6.48
N GLN A 100 -10.06 -4.38 -5.23
CA GLN A 100 -10.68 -3.13 -4.77
C GLN A 100 -9.73 -1.93 -4.82
N MET A 101 -8.45 -2.08 -4.46
CA MET A 101 -7.47 -0.99 -4.63
C MET A 101 -7.33 -0.57 -6.09
N ILE A 102 -7.32 -1.53 -7.02
CA ILE A 102 -7.25 -1.28 -8.47
C ILE A 102 -8.51 -0.55 -8.95
N GLU A 103 -9.70 -1.00 -8.54
CA GLU A 103 -10.98 -0.39 -8.91
C GLU A 103 -11.13 1.03 -8.37
N ASP A 104 -10.69 1.27 -7.14
CA ASP A 104 -10.80 2.56 -6.47
C ASP A 104 -9.69 3.54 -6.93
N TYR A 105 -8.62 3.06 -7.59
CA TYR A 105 -7.48 3.86 -8.04
C TYR A 105 -7.88 5.19 -8.74
N PRO A 106 -8.79 5.21 -9.74
CA PRO A 106 -9.14 6.44 -10.45
C PRO A 106 -9.84 7.49 -9.57
N SER A 107 -10.36 7.09 -8.41
CA SER A 107 -11.04 7.99 -7.48
C SER A 107 -10.08 8.72 -6.54
N TYR A 108 -8.83 8.27 -6.39
CA TYR A 108 -7.88 8.93 -5.49
C TYR A 108 -7.42 10.28 -6.04
N HIS A 109 -7.17 11.21 -5.11
CA HIS A 109 -6.49 12.46 -5.43
C HIS A 109 -5.07 12.19 -5.96
N ASP A 110 -4.59 13.03 -6.88
CA ASP A 110 -3.32 12.83 -7.58
C ASP A 110 -2.14 12.65 -6.58
N ASP A 111 -2.08 13.47 -5.53
CA ASP A 111 -1.07 13.37 -4.45
C ASP A 111 -0.99 11.99 -3.75
N LEU A 112 -2.02 11.15 -3.87
CA LEU A 112 -2.06 9.82 -3.25
C LEU A 112 -1.88 8.67 -4.24
N LYS A 113 -2.03 8.91 -5.55
CA LYS A 113 -2.03 7.84 -6.55
C LYS A 113 -0.73 7.03 -6.56
N HIS A 114 0.42 7.68 -6.41
CA HIS A 114 1.71 6.99 -6.30
C HIS A 114 1.74 6.01 -5.11
N GLN A 115 1.17 6.39 -3.96
CA GLN A 115 1.11 5.55 -2.77
C GLN A 115 0.16 4.36 -2.96
N VAL A 116 -0.92 4.54 -3.73
CA VAL A 116 -1.83 3.45 -4.09
C VAL A 116 -1.13 2.45 -5.02
N VAL A 117 -0.37 2.94 -6.00
CA VAL A 117 0.45 2.09 -6.89
C VAL A 117 1.44 1.26 -6.07
N ASP A 118 2.19 1.89 -5.16
CA ASP A 118 3.12 1.22 -4.27
C ASP A 118 2.41 0.17 -3.39
N ALA A 119 1.24 0.51 -2.84
CA ALA A 119 0.47 -0.42 -2.02
C ALA A 119 0.04 -1.67 -2.79
N ILE A 120 -0.38 -1.51 -4.03
CA ILE A 120 -0.71 -2.61 -4.94
C ILE A 120 0.54 -3.41 -5.29
N HIS A 121 1.67 -2.76 -5.54
CA HIS A 121 2.95 -3.41 -5.81
C HIS A 121 3.43 -4.29 -4.63
N TYR A 122 3.21 -3.87 -3.39
CA TYR A 122 3.55 -4.64 -2.18
C TYR A 122 2.57 -5.78 -1.86
N THR A 123 1.67 -6.12 -2.77
CA THR A 123 0.78 -7.29 -2.68
C THR A 123 1.13 -8.32 -3.77
N PRO A 124 0.65 -9.57 -3.71
CA PRO A 124 1.01 -10.58 -4.70
C PRO A 124 0.75 -10.13 -6.14
N VAL A 125 1.77 -10.21 -7.00
CA VAL A 125 1.69 -9.82 -8.41
C VAL A 125 0.79 -10.77 -9.19
N ASN A 126 -0.12 -10.21 -9.97
CA ASN A 126 -0.99 -10.91 -10.92
C ASN A 126 -1.20 -10.07 -12.21
N VAL A 127 -1.97 -10.61 -13.14
CA VAL A 127 -2.22 -9.99 -14.45
C VAL A 127 -2.90 -8.62 -14.30
N GLU A 128 -3.80 -8.50 -13.33
CA GLU A 128 -4.54 -7.28 -13.02
C GLU A 128 -3.61 -6.16 -12.54
N THR A 129 -2.65 -6.47 -11.65
CA THR A 129 -1.61 -5.50 -11.22
C THR A 129 -0.73 -5.05 -12.38
N ILE A 130 -0.27 -5.98 -13.23
CA ILE A 130 0.54 -5.65 -14.40
C ILE A 130 -0.24 -4.74 -15.36
N ASN A 131 -1.52 -5.04 -15.60
CA ASN A 131 -2.37 -4.23 -16.46
C ASN A 131 -2.62 -2.84 -15.87
N LEU A 132 -2.82 -2.73 -14.55
CA LEU A 132 -2.91 -1.43 -13.90
C LEU A 132 -1.62 -0.63 -14.12
N PHE A 133 -0.45 -1.19 -13.84
CA PHE A 133 0.81 -0.45 -13.99
C PHE A 133 1.04 0.02 -15.43
N LYS A 134 0.75 -0.83 -16.43
CA LYS A 134 0.79 -0.44 -17.84
C LYS A 134 -0.16 0.72 -18.14
N HIS A 135 -1.38 0.65 -17.62
CA HIS A 135 -2.39 1.69 -17.80
C HIS A 135 -1.95 3.01 -17.17
N VAL A 136 -1.48 2.98 -15.92
CA VAL A 136 -0.98 4.17 -15.21
C VAL A 136 0.21 4.79 -15.94
N VAL A 137 1.17 3.98 -16.37
CA VAL A 137 2.31 4.46 -17.16
C VAL A 137 1.86 5.20 -18.41
N LEU A 138 0.83 4.72 -19.13
CA LEU A 138 0.36 5.35 -20.37
C LEU A 138 -0.52 6.58 -20.14
N GLU A 139 -1.49 6.47 -19.25
CA GLU A 139 -2.66 7.35 -19.25
C GLU A 139 -2.70 8.31 -18.06
N ASP A 140 -2.00 8.02 -16.95
CA ASP A 140 -2.13 8.88 -15.77
C ASP A 140 -1.42 10.22 -15.97
N ALA A 141 -2.07 11.29 -15.54
CA ALA A 141 -1.55 12.66 -15.63
C ALA A 141 -0.50 12.94 -14.54
N ASP A 142 -0.56 12.24 -13.40
CA ASP A 142 0.37 12.42 -12.31
C ASP A 142 1.73 11.76 -12.59
N ALA A 143 2.80 12.55 -12.53
CA ALA A 143 4.14 12.09 -12.86
C ALA A 143 4.69 11.11 -11.80
N ASP A 144 4.34 11.30 -10.54
CA ASP A 144 4.80 10.44 -9.44
C ASP A 144 4.13 9.07 -9.50
N ALA A 145 2.83 9.02 -9.86
CA ALA A 145 2.11 7.79 -10.13
C ALA A 145 2.69 7.05 -11.34
N ARG A 146 2.98 7.76 -12.45
CA ARG A 146 3.67 7.17 -13.61
C ARG A 146 5.03 6.60 -13.24
N PHE A 147 5.83 7.32 -12.45
CA PHE A 147 7.13 6.87 -11.99
C PHE A 147 7.01 5.59 -11.14
N SER A 148 6.12 5.59 -10.16
CA SER A 148 5.90 4.47 -9.26
C SER A 148 5.41 3.24 -10.02
N ALA A 149 4.53 3.43 -11.02
CA ALA A 149 4.02 2.35 -11.86
C ALA A 149 5.11 1.79 -12.79
N ALA A 150 5.97 2.64 -13.35
CA ALA A 150 7.09 2.20 -14.18
C ALA A 150 8.07 1.34 -13.38
N TYR A 151 8.44 1.77 -12.17
CA TYR A 151 9.28 1.00 -11.26
C TYR A 151 8.62 -0.33 -10.89
N SER A 152 7.37 -0.27 -10.41
CA SER A 152 6.61 -1.44 -9.97
C SER A 152 6.40 -2.46 -11.09
N LEU A 153 6.21 -2.00 -12.33
CA LEU A 153 6.09 -2.88 -13.50
C LEU A 153 7.38 -3.66 -13.77
N LEU A 154 8.52 -2.97 -13.77
CA LEU A 154 9.81 -3.63 -14.04
C LEU A 154 10.19 -4.61 -12.93
N ASP A 155 9.92 -4.27 -11.67
CA ASP A 155 10.15 -5.17 -10.54
C ASP A 155 9.21 -6.40 -10.60
N SER A 156 7.92 -6.17 -10.87
CA SER A 156 6.91 -7.24 -11.01
C SER A 156 7.21 -8.20 -12.17
N LEU A 157 7.82 -7.70 -13.25
CA LEU A 157 8.32 -8.50 -14.37
C LEU A 157 9.73 -9.08 -14.14
N GLN A 158 10.34 -8.80 -12.98
CA GLN A 158 11.68 -9.25 -12.62
C GLN A 158 12.77 -8.84 -13.62
N VAL A 159 12.64 -7.65 -14.19
CA VAL A 159 13.66 -7.07 -15.09
C VAL A 159 14.92 -6.79 -14.29
N ARG A 160 16.04 -7.42 -14.67
CA ARG A 160 17.31 -7.31 -13.94
C ARG A 160 17.85 -5.87 -13.98
N GLN A 161 18.28 -5.35 -12.84
CA GLN A 161 18.91 -4.02 -12.74
C GLN A 161 20.24 -3.98 -13.50
N ASN A 162 20.20 -3.45 -14.71
CA ASN A 162 21.33 -3.28 -15.62
C ASN A 162 21.07 -2.06 -16.54
N ALA A 163 21.93 -1.85 -17.54
CA ALA A 163 21.75 -0.74 -18.49
C ALA A 163 20.43 -0.80 -19.29
N GLU A 164 19.88 -1.99 -19.54
CA GLU A 164 18.58 -2.15 -20.19
C GLU A 164 17.44 -1.74 -19.25
N TYR A 165 17.49 -2.11 -17.96
CA TYR A 165 16.55 -1.64 -16.95
C TYR A 165 16.52 -0.11 -16.87
N GLU A 166 17.68 0.54 -16.76
CA GLU A 166 17.76 2.00 -16.68
C GLU A 166 17.19 2.67 -17.95
N ARG A 167 17.46 2.10 -19.12
CA ARG A 167 16.90 2.56 -20.39
C ARG A 167 15.38 2.41 -20.42
N LEU A 168 14.86 1.24 -20.05
CA LEU A 168 13.43 0.97 -20.02
C LEU A 168 12.72 1.89 -19.02
N LEU A 169 13.25 2.02 -17.80
CA LEU A 169 12.72 2.92 -16.78
C LEU A 169 12.73 4.38 -17.24
N GLY A 170 13.78 4.81 -17.94
CA GLY A 170 13.86 6.14 -18.55
C GLY A 170 12.79 6.37 -19.63
N HIS A 171 12.53 5.36 -20.47
CA HIS A 171 11.49 5.44 -21.48
C HIS A 171 10.07 5.45 -20.88
N LEU A 172 9.82 4.59 -19.88
CA LEU A 172 8.52 4.46 -19.22
C LEU A 172 8.12 5.70 -18.42
N ARG A 173 9.09 6.47 -17.90
CA ARG A 173 8.81 7.73 -17.21
C ARG A 173 8.77 8.96 -18.12
N SER A 174 9.00 8.79 -19.42
CA SER A 174 9.08 9.92 -20.36
C SER A 174 7.72 10.62 -20.49
N GLU A 175 7.73 11.94 -20.64
CA GLU A 175 6.52 12.69 -21.03
C GLU A 175 6.02 12.29 -22.44
N ASP A 176 6.92 11.75 -23.27
CA ASP A 176 6.59 11.25 -24.60
C ASP A 176 5.76 9.96 -24.54
N LEU A 177 4.47 10.07 -24.87
CA LEU A 177 3.53 8.95 -24.94
C LEU A 177 3.99 7.86 -25.93
N GLN A 178 4.58 8.24 -27.07
CA GLN A 178 5.04 7.26 -28.05
C GLN A 178 6.22 6.45 -27.51
N LEU A 179 7.12 7.10 -26.77
CA LEU A 179 8.25 6.43 -26.14
C LEU A 179 7.79 5.45 -25.05
N ARG A 180 6.82 5.87 -24.22
CA ARG A 180 6.19 5.00 -23.21
C ARG A 180 5.51 3.79 -23.85
N ALA A 181 4.68 4.01 -24.88
CA ALA A 181 3.99 2.95 -25.60
C ALA A 181 4.95 1.96 -26.26
N ALA A 182 6.04 2.45 -26.87
CA ALA A 182 7.07 1.61 -27.46
C ALA A 182 7.81 0.75 -26.42
N ALA A 183 8.11 1.32 -25.24
CA ALA A 183 8.75 0.58 -24.16
C ALA A 183 7.83 -0.51 -23.59
N LEU A 184 6.53 -0.23 -23.43
CA LEU A 184 5.55 -1.23 -23.02
C LEU A 184 5.39 -2.34 -24.05
N ALA A 185 5.34 -2.01 -25.34
CA ALA A 185 5.30 -3.01 -26.41
C ALA A 185 6.56 -3.89 -26.42
N GLN A 186 7.72 -3.34 -26.09
CA GLN A 186 8.95 -4.10 -25.92
C GLN A 186 8.83 -5.10 -24.74
N LEU A 187 8.33 -4.64 -23.59
CA LEU A 187 8.11 -5.51 -22.42
C LEU A 187 7.10 -6.62 -22.73
N ASP A 188 6.00 -6.32 -23.43
CA ASP A 188 5.02 -7.33 -23.85
C ASP A 188 5.65 -8.40 -24.75
N GLN A 189 6.58 -8.04 -25.64
CA GLN A 189 7.27 -9.03 -26.47
C GLN A 189 8.22 -9.91 -25.66
N GLN A 190 8.90 -9.33 -24.66
CA GLN A 190 9.88 -10.03 -23.82
C GLN A 190 9.22 -10.97 -22.80
N PHE A 191 8.10 -10.56 -22.22
CA PHE A 191 7.45 -11.23 -21.09
C PHE A 191 6.08 -11.81 -21.43
N ARG A 192 5.81 -12.08 -22.72
CA ARG A 192 4.65 -12.86 -23.16
C ARG A 192 4.63 -14.21 -22.42
N SER A 193 3.73 -14.33 -21.44
CA SER A 193 3.28 -15.61 -20.88
C SER A 193 2.21 -16.24 -21.76
#